data_AF-A0A653UBZ9-F1
#
_entry.id   AF-A0A653UBZ9-F1
#
_cell.length_a   1.000
_cell.length_b   1.000
_cell.length_c   1.000
_cell.angle_alpha   90.00
_cell.angle_beta   90.00
_cell.angle_gamma   90.00
#
_symmetry.space_group_name_H-M   'P 1'
#
loop_
_entity.id
_entity.type
_entity.pdbx_description
1 polymer ?
#
loop_
_entity_poly.entity_id
_entity_poly.type
_entity_poly.pdbx_seq_one_letter_code
_entity_poly.pdbx_strand_id
1 'polypeptide(L)'
;MKENTVPAMGRMKASLALVLLTGLMLTGCGGKQAATQPTGTATATAVSQTTETVVVPAVVNLTLDKAKEQLEKLGFTVEAVDSAKGKSIILKSNWQVISQDPANGAQAAKGSTVHLGVKNLDDVAAEKAAAEKAAAAKAAADKAAADKAAAEKATADKAAADQAAAAKAAADQAARDAAAKAAADQAAQQAAKAPAVTVPNVGGAIICSDGYVWPSTTRQGACSKHGGIAK
;
A
#
# COMPACT_ATOMS: atom_id res chain seq x y z
N MET A 1 -13.17 -30.45 -8.00
CA MET A 1 -13.62 -29.72 -9.21
C MET A 1 -12.95 -28.37 -9.18
N LYS A 2 -12.13 -28.12 -10.19
CA LYS A 2 -11.23 -26.98 -10.36
C LYS A 2 -12.00 -25.90 -11.10
N GLU A 3 -12.08 -24.70 -10.53
CA GLU A 3 -12.48 -23.51 -11.26
C GLU A 3 -11.39 -22.47 -11.01
N ASN A 4 -10.60 -22.30 -12.05
CA ASN A 4 -9.35 -21.57 -12.13
C ASN A 4 -9.67 -20.28 -12.88
N THR A 5 -9.73 -19.14 -12.19
CA THR A 5 -9.97 -17.85 -12.85
C THR A 5 -8.66 -17.07 -12.96
N VAL A 6 -8.28 -16.85 -14.22
CA VAL A 6 -7.08 -16.18 -14.72
C VAL A 6 -7.16 -14.66 -14.52
N PRO A 7 -6.11 -13.98 -14.03
CA PRO A 7 -6.01 -12.52 -14.10
C PRO A 7 -5.49 -12.06 -15.47
N ALA A 8 -6.16 -11.04 -16.02
CA ALA A 8 -5.88 -10.45 -17.32
C ALA A 8 -4.51 -9.75 -17.38
N MET A 9 -3.74 -10.11 -18.41
CA MET A 9 -2.54 -9.40 -18.88
C MET A 9 -2.91 -8.05 -19.52
N GLY A 10 -2.24 -6.98 -19.09
CA GLY A 10 -2.45 -5.61 -19.57
C GLY A 10 -1.17 -4.82 -19.78
N ARG A 11 -0.50 -5.10 -20.92
CA ARG A 11 0.25 -4.18 -21.81
C ARG A 11 1.42 -3.34 -21.25
N MET A 12 2.60 -3.83 -21.61
CA MET A 12 3.88 -3.16 -21.83
C MET A 12 3.74 -1.90 -22.70
N LYS A 13 4.44 -0.81 -22.32
CA LYS A 13 5.00 0.18 -23.24
C LYS A 13 6.31 0.68 -22.68
N ALA A 14 7.40 0.21 -23.30
CA ALA A 14 8.69 0.87 -23.25
C ALA A 14 8.53 2.21 -24.00
N SER A 15 8.97 3.32 -23.40
CA SER A 15 9.07 4.60 -24.08
C SER A 15 10.49 5.10 -23.96
N LEU A 16 11.04 5.22 -25.16
CA LEU A 16 12.40 5.45 -25.59
C LEU A 16 12.76 6.94 -25.43
N ALA A 17 14.05 7.16 -25.19
CA ALA A 17 14.82 8.40 -25.19
C ALA A 17 14.30 9.59 -26.05
N LEU A 18 14.41 10.80 -25.47
CA LEU A 18 14.59 12.04 -26.22
C LEU A 18 15.72 12.86 -25.58
N VAL A 19 16.94 12.66 -26.06
CA VAL A 19 18.14 13.43 -25.72
C VAL A 19 18.15 14.69 -26.59
N LEU A 20 18.11 15.85 -25.95
CA LEU A 20 18.15 17.16 -26.61
C LEU A 20 19.56 17.44 -27.15
N LEU A 21 19.69 17.37 -28.47
CA LEU A 21 20.81 17.91 -29.24
C LEU A 21 20.84 19.44 -29.10
N THR A 22 21.83 19.97 -28.39
CA THR A 22 22.28 21.35 -28.57
C THR A 22 23.71 21.30 -29.09
N GLY A 23 23.85 21.54 -30.40
CA GLY A 23 25.12 21.78 -31.03
C GLY A 23 25.61 23.18 -30.69
N LEU A 24 26.82 23.28 -30.15
CA LEU A 24 27.62 24.49 -30.18
C LEU A 24 28.88 24.18 -31.02
N MET A 25 28.83 24.63 -32.27
CA MET A 25 29.98 24.71 -33.16
C MET A 25 30.93 25.78 -32.64
N LEU A 26 32.21 25.45 -32.43
CA LEU A 26 33.29 26.44 -32.56
C LEU A 26 34.64 25.78 -32.90
N THR A 27 34.83 25.62 -34.20
CA THR A 27 36.04 25.95 -34.98
C THR A 27 37.36 26.16 -34.21
N GLY A 28 38.27 25.19 -34.36
CA GLY A 28 39.56 25.39 -35.07
C GLY A 28 40.79 25.88 -34.29
N CYS A 29 41.78 24.97 -34.14
CA CYS A 29 43.23 25.13 -34.42
C CYS A 29 43.92 23.82 -33.93
N GLY A 30 44.45 22.93 -34.77
CA GLY A 30 45.67 23.11 -35.55
C GLY A 30 46.89 22.59 -34.78
N GLY A 31 47.37 21.36 -35.04
CA GLY A 31 48.68 20.93 -34.54
C GLY A 31 48.98 19.43 -34.46
N LYS A 32 49.82 18.96 -35.39
CA LYS A 32 50.73 17.78 -35.31
C LYS A 32 50.13 16.36 -35.37
N GLN A 33 49.94 15.92 -36.61
CA GLN A 33 50.15 14.54 -37.01
C GLN A 33 51.67 14.31 -37.13
N ALA A 34 52.22 13.36 -36.39
CA ALA A 34 53.57 12.85 -36.58
C ALA A 34 53.49 11.32 -36.61
N ALA A 35 53.75 10.79 -37.80
CA ALA A 35 54.06 9.39 -38.02
C ALA A 35 55.43 9.07 -37.42
N THR A 36 55.57 7.90 -36.80
CA THR A 36 56.80 7.10 -36.84
C THR A 36 56.53 5.70 -36.29
N GLN A 37 56.53 4.72 -37.20
CA GLN A 37 57.05 3.38 -36.94
C GLN A 37 58.56 3.45 -37.27
N PRO A 38 59.43 2.89 -36.43
CA PRO A 38 60.12 1.65 -36.81
C PRO A 38 60.17 0.66 -35.63
N THR A 39 59.87 -0.61 -35.85
CA THR A 39 60.90 -1.66 -36.02
C THR A 39 61.98 -1.59 -34.93
N GLY A 40 61.62 -2.11 -33.75
CA GLY A 40 62.55 -2.53 -32.72
C GLY A 40 62.27 -3.99 -32.39
N THR A 41 62.93 -4.89 -33.11
CA THR A 41 63.24 -6.25 -32.66
C THR A 41 64.03 -6.13 -31.36
N ALA A 42 63.31 -6.04 -30.24
CA ALA A 42 63.83 -6.47 -28.97
C ALA A 42 63.39 -7.94 -28.83
N THR A 43 64.36 -8.82 -28.99
CA THR A 43 64.38 -10.13 -28.36
C THR A 43 63.98 -9.96 -26.90
N ALA A 44 62.68 -10.08 -26.63
CA ALA A 44 62.24 -10.50 -25.32
C ALA A 44 62.71 -11.95 -25.22
N THR A 45 63.89 -12.11 -24.62
CA THR A 45 64.25 -13.33 -23.93
C THR A 45 63.11 -13.59 -22.95
N ALA A 46 62.09 -14.30 -23.42
CA ALA A 46 61.12 -14.95 -22.57
C ALA A 46 61.93 -16.01 -21.81
N VAL A 47 62.59 -15.56 -20.74
CA VAL A 47 62.82 -16.41 -19.60
C VAL A 47 61.42 -16.74 -19.13
N SER A 48 60.86 -17.80 -19.67
CA SER A 48 59.77 -18.54 -19.06
C SER A 48 60.31 -19.01 -17.71
N GLN A 49 60.31 -18.11 -16.73
CA GLN A 49 60.26 -18.50 -15.34
C GLN A 49 58.92 -19.22 -15.25
N THR A 50 58.96 -20.54 -15.27
CA THR A 50 57.84 -21.38 -14.89
C THR A 50 57.59 -21.13 -13.41
N THR A 51 57.02 -19.96 -13.09
CA THR A 51 56.47 -19.68 -11.77
C THR A 51 55.29 -20.63 -11.65
N GLU A 52 55.45 -21.67 -10.84
CA GLU A 52 54.36 -22.57 -10.48
C GLU A 52 53.28 -21.71 -9.83
N THR A 53 52.21 -21.41 -10.57
CA THR A 53 51.08 -20.60 -10.08
C THR A 53 50.09 -21.53 -9.41
N VAL A 54 49.71 -21.18 -8.18
CA VAL A 54 48.72 -21.90 -7.39
C VAL A 54 47.48 -21.01 -7.25
N VAL A 55 46.29 -21.61 -7.24
CA VAL A 55 45.04 -20.88 -7.03
C VAL A 55 44.89 -20.53 -5.55
N VAL A 56 44.63 -19.26 -5.26
CA VAL A 56 44.38 -18.77 -3.90
C VAL A 56 42.98 -19.19 -3.46
N PRO A 57 42.83 -19.95 -2.36
CA PRO A 57 41.53 -20.43 -1.92
C PRO A 57 40.76 -19.36 -1.11
N ALA A 58 39.44 -19.53 -1.00
CA ALA A 58 38.60 -18.71 -0.14
C ALA A 58 38.91 -18.95 1.34
N VAL A 59 39.34 -17.91 2.06
CA VAL A 59 39.51 -17.95 3.52
C VAL A 59 38.71 -16.88 4.27
N VAL A 60 37.95 -16.05 3.56
CA VAL A 60 37.06 -15.05 4.17
C VAL A 60 35.97 -15.76 4.98
N ASN A 61 35.63 -15.21 6.16
CA ASN A 61 34.77 -15.79 7.20
C ASN A 61 35.37 -16.95 8.01
N LEU A 62 36.58 -17.43 7.71
CA LEU A 62 37.28 -18.38 8.57
C LEU A 62 37.99 -17.65 9.73
N THR A 63 38.31 -18.40 10.79
CA THR A 63 39.23 -17.91 11.82
C THR A 63 40.64 -17.82 11.23
N LEU A 64 41.45 -16.89 11.75
CA LEU A 64 42.79 -16.67 11.22
C LEU A 64 43.69 -17.91 11.35
N ASP A 65 43.49 -18.75 12.37
CA ASP A 65 44.20 -20.03 12.47
C ASP A 65 43.89 -20.96 11.29
N LYS A 66 42.61 -21.17 10.96
CA LYS A 66 42.19 -22.01 9.82
C LYS A 66 42.59 -21.44 8.48
N ALA A 67 42.45 -20.13 8.31
CA ALA A 67 42.90 -19.44 7.11
C ALA A 67 44.41 -19.64 6.88
N LYS A 68 45.20 -19.49 7.94
CA LYS A 68 46.65 -19.66 7.89
C LYS A 68 47.06 -21.10 7.59
N GLU A 69 46.47 -22.08 8.28
CA GLU A 69 46.69 -23.51 8.01
C GLU A 69 46.40 -23.88 6.54
N GLN A 70 45.30 -23.36 5.98
CA GLN A 70 44.89 -23.65 4.61
C GLN A 70 45.85 -23.04 3.57
N LEU A 71 46.31 -21.81 3.79
CA LEU A 71 47.20 -21.10 2.88
C LEU A 71 48.64 -21.63 2.94
N GLU A 72 49.17 -21.88 4.13
CA GLU A 72 50.52 -22.45 4.30
C GLU A 72 50.61 -23.87 3.72
N LYS A 73 49.54 -24.66 3.82
CA LYS A 73 49.46 -26.00 3.18
C LYS A 73 49.61 -25.95 1.66
N LEU A 74 49.24 -24.83 1.03
CA LEU A 74 49.39 -24.60 -0.41
C LEU A 74 50.72 -23.92 -0.77
N GLY A 75 51.56 -23.64 0.23
CA GLY A 75 52.85 -22.98 0.06
C GLY A 75 52.75 -21.46 -0.03
N PHE A 76 51.67 -20.84 0.46
CA PHE A 76 51.57 -19.39 0.54
C PHE A 76 52.09 -18.86 1.88
N THR A 77 52.72 -17.68 1.86
CA THR A 77 53.06 -16.93 3.06
C THR A 77 51.84 -16.10 3.49
N VAL A 78 51.57 -15.99 4.79
CA VAL A 78 50.37 -15.27 5.28
C VAL A 78 50.76 -14.12 6.20
N GLU A 79 50.33 -12.92 5.83
CA GLU A 79 50.41 -11.73 6.67
C GLU A 79 48.99 -11.29 7.03
N ALA A 80 48.73 -11.09 8.32
CA ALA A 80 47.42 -10.68 8.80
C ALA A 80 47.51 -9.35 9.56
N VAL A 81 46.58 -8.45 9.27
CA VAL A 81 46.47 -7.12 9.88
C VAL A 81 45.05 -6.89 10.37
N ASP A 82 44.90 -6.22 11.52
CA ASP A 82 43.59 -5.77 11.98
C ASP A 82 43.09 -4.62 11.11
N SER A 83 42.18 -4.93 10.17
CA SER A 83 41.59 -3.95 9.27
C SER A 83 40.47 -3.13 9.91
N ALA A 84 40.07 -3.45 11.14
CA ALA A 84 39.06 -2.71 11.87
C ALA A 84 39.67 -1.63 12.75
N LYS A 85 40.60 -2.01 13.64
CA LYS A 85 41.11 -1.14 14.71
C LYS A 85 42.64 -1.11 14.82
N GLY A 86 43.35 -1.76 13.89
CA GLY A 86 44.82 -1.76 13.88
C GLY A 86 45.48 -2.38 15.12
N LYS A 87 44.77 -3.22 15.89
CA LYS A 87 45.32 -3.86 17.09
C LYS A 87 46.26 -5.01 16.72
N SER A 88 47.19 -5.31 17.61
CA SER A 88 48.07 -6.48 17.49
C SER A 88 47.30 -7.78 17.67
N ILE A 89 47.57 -8.74 16.78
CA ILE A 89 46.95 -10.07 16.79
C ILE A 89 47.69 -10.95 17.81
N ILE A 90 47.20 -11.00 19.05
CA ILE A 90 47.81 -11.81 20.13
C ILE A 90 47.40 -13.29 20.03
N LEU A 91 46.10 -13.57 19.92
CA LEU A 91 45.55 -14.93 19.83
C LEU A 91 44.83 -15.14 18.51
N LYS A 92 45.48 -15.79 17.54
CA LYS A 92 44.98 -15.94 16.15
C LYS A 92 43.54 -16.46 16.05
N SER A 93 43.14 -17.38 16.94
CA SER A 93 41.77 -17.91 16.94
C SER A 93 40.68 -16.93 17.35
N ASN A 94 41.04 -15.80 17.98
CA ASN A 94 40.10 -14.72 18.31
C ASN A 94 39.88 -13.72 17.17
N TRP A 95 40.34 -14.04 15.96
CA TRP A 95 40.26 -13.16 14.80
C TRP A 95 39.61 -13.87 13.63
N GLN A 96 38.70 -13.19 12.95
CA GLN A 96 38.05 -13.65 11.72
C GLN A 96 38.59 -12.87 10.53
N VAL A 97 38.87 -13.58 9.44
CA VAL A 97 39.24 -12.97 8.16
C VAL A 97 38.02 -12.30 7.55
N ILE A 98 38.11 -10.99 7.32
CA ILE A 98 37.07 -10.17 6.68
C ILE A 98 37.46 -9.75 5.26
N SER A 99 38.74 -9.77 4.94
CA SER A 99 39.25 -9.51 3.59
C SER A 99 40.52 -10.30 3.32
N GLN A 100 40.75 -10.58 2.04
CA GLN A 100 41.88 -11.35 1.56
C GLN A 100 42.36 -10.75 0.24
N ASP A 101 43.66 -10.59 0.12
CA ASP A 101 44.34 -10.21 -1.11
C ASP A 101 45.58 -11.10 -1.33
N PRO A 102 45.75 -11.76 -2.49
CA PRO A 102 44.84 -11.78 -3.65
C PRO A 102 43.49 -12.42 -3.34
N ALA A 103 42.44 -11.98 -4.05
CA ALA A 103 41.08 -12.50 -3.84
C ALA A 103 40.96 -14.01 -4.15
N ASN A 104 39.93 -14.65 -3.59
CA ASN A 104 39.59 -16.04 -3.88
C ASN A 104 39.56 -16.32 -5.39
N GLY A 105 40.21 -17.40 -5.81
CA GLY A 105 40.30 -17.83 -7.19
C GLY A 105 41.39 -17.13 -8.02
N ALA A 106 42.09 -16.13 -7.44
CA ALA A 106 43.24 -15.52 -8.09
C ALA A 106 44.39 -16.53 -8.24
N GLN A 107 45.18 -16.39 -9.30
CA GLN A 107 46.43 -17.14 -9.46
C GLN A 107 47.56 -16.36 -8.83
N ALA A 108 48.29 -16.99 -7.93
CA ALA A 108 49.46 -16.39 -7.30
C ALA A 108 50.64 -17.35 -7.38
N ALA A 109 51.85 -16.81 -7.49
CA ALA A 109 53.06 -17.63 -7.52
C ALA A 109 53.19 -18.43 -6.22
N LYS A 110 53.59 -19.69 -6.29
CA LYS A 110 53.91 -20.47 -5.09
C LYS A 110 54.97 -19.75 -4.25
N GLY A 111 54.73 -19.64 -2.95
CA GLY A 111 55.55 -18.84 -2.03
C GLY A 111 55.13 -17.38 -1.89
N SER A 112 54.18 -16.88 -2.69
CA SER A 112 53.70 -15.50 -2.58
C SER A 112 53.02 -15.23 -1.23
N THR A 113 53.06 -13.96 -0.83
CA THR A 113 52.36 -13.49 0.38
C THR A 113 50.90 -13.20 0.08
N VAL A 114 50.01 -13.70 0.93
CA VAL A 114 48.58 -13.37 0.99
C VAL A 114 48.36 -12.46 2.20
N HIS A 115 47.86 -11.26 1.93
CA HIS A 115 47.49 -10.28 2.93
C HIS A 115 46.04 -10.51 3.38
N LEU A 116 45.85 -10.71 4.68
CA LEU A 116 44.55 -10.93 5.30
C LEU A 116 44.19 -9.73 6.17
N GLY A 117 43.04 -9.13 5.89
CA GLY A 117 42.41 -8.22 6.81
C GLY A 117 41.53 -8.99 7.78
N VAL A 118 41.80 -8.86 9.07
CA VAL A 118 41.06 -9.55 10.13
C VAL A 118 40.32 -8.57 11.03
N LYS A 119 39.25 -9.05 11.66
CA LYS A 119 38.54 -8.36 12.74
C LYS A 119 38.42 -9.30 13.93
N ASN A 120 38.50 -8.74 15.13
CA ASN A 120 38.33 -9.52 16.36
C ASN A 120 36.92 -10.13 16.44
N LEU A 121 36.81 -11.37 16.93
CA LEU A 121 35.55 -12.11 16.96
C LEU A 121 34.50 -11.47 17.87
N ASP A 122 34.91 -10.84 18.98
CA ASP A 122 33.98 -10.14 19.86
C ASP A 122 33.37 -8.93 19.15
N ASP A 123 34.18 -8.21 18.37
CA ASP A 123 33.72 -7.10 17.54
C ASP A 123 32.76 -7.57 16.44
N VAL A 124 33.06 -8.67 15.76
CA VAL A 124 32.16 -9.29 14.77
C VAL A 124 30.84 -9.72 15.43
N ALA A 125 30.89 -10.36 16.59
CA ALA A 125 29.72 -10.83 17.31
C ALA A 125 28.85 -9.65 17.77
N ALA A 126 29.47 -8.59 18.29
CA ALA A 126 28.79 -7.37 18.69
C ALA A 126 28.09 -6.68 17.51
N GLU A 127 28.75 -6.56 16.36
CA GLU A 127 28.15 -5.99 15.14
C GLU A 127 26.97 -6.83 14.65
N LYS A 128 27.09 -8.16 14.64
CA LYS A 128 25.98 -9.06 14.27
C LYS A 128 24.80 -8.93 15.22
N ALA A 129 25.06 -8.92 16.52
CA ALA A 129 24.01 -8.75 17.54
C ALA A 129 23.32 -7.38 17.42
N ALA A 130 24.09 -6.31 17.15
CA ALA A 130 23.54 -4.98 16.93
C ALA A 130 22.68 -4.92 15.65
N ALA A 131 23.14 -5.54 14.56
CA ALA A 131 22.38 -5.64 13.31
C ALA A 131 21.08 -6.42 13.49
N GLU A 132 21.11 -7.55 14.22
CA GLU A 132 19.91 -8.35 14.50
C GLU A 132 18.91 -7.58 15.39
N LYS A 133 19.40 -6.90 16.44
CA LYS A 133 18.55 -6.06 17.29
C LYS A 133 17.92 -4.91 16.50
N ALA A 134 18.67 -4.28 15.58
CA ALA A 134 18.15 -3.23 14.72
C ALA A 134 17.08 -3.77 13.75
N ALA A 135 17.28 -4.96 13.17
CA ALA A 135 16.30 -5.61 12.32
C ALA A 135 15.02 -5.96 13.09
N ALA A 136 15.14 -6.50 14.31
CA ALA A 136 14.02 -6.82 15.17
C ALA A 136 13.22 -5.56 15.59
N ALA A 137 13.93 -4.47 15.96
CA ALA A 137 13.29 -3.20 16.30
C ALA A 137 12.53 -2.61 15.11
N LYS A 138 13.10 -2.66 13.90
CA LYS A 138 12.44 -2.21 12.68
C LYS A 138 11.18 -3.03 12.39
N ALA A 139 11.25 -4.36 12.51
CA ALA A 139 10.10 -5.24 12.31
C ALA A 139 8.97 -4.97 13.32
N ALA A 140 9.30 -4.70 14.59
CA ALA A 140 8.33 -4.35 15.61
C ALA A 140 7.66 -2.99 15.31
N ALA A 141 8.42 -1.99 14.87
CA ALA A 141 7.90 -0.68 14.48
C ALA A 141 6.97 -0.77 13.26
N ASP A 142 7.36 -1.52 12.23
CA ASP A 142 6.55 -1.72 11.02
C ASP A 142 5.23 -2.42 11.37
N LYS A 143 5.26 -3.43 12.26
CA LYS A 143 4.04 -4.10 12.74
C LYS A 143 3.13 -3.14 13.52
N ALA A 144 3.69 -2.33 14.43
CA ALA A 144 2.90 -1.36 15.19
C ALA A 144 2.25 -0.30 14.29
N ALA A 145 2.95 0.16 13.26
CA ALA A 145 2.41 1.09 12.27
C ALA A 145 1.26 0.46 11.46
N ALA A 146 1.41 -0.80 11.03
CA ALA A 146 0.37 -1.54 10.33
C ALA A 146 -0.89 -1.77 11.19
N ASP A 147 -0.71 -2.17 12.46
CA ASP A 147 -1.81 -2.38 13.40
C ASP A 147 -2.58 -1.07 13.66
N LYS A 148 -1.88 0.06 13.81
CA LYS A 148 -2.51 1.38 13.96
C LYS A 148 -3.30 1.78 12.72
N ALA A 149 -2.74 1.60 11.53
CA ALA A 149 -3.41 1.92 10.28
C ALA A 149 -4.67 1.05 10.06
N ALA A 150 -4.61 -0.23 10.42
CA ALA A 150 -5.75 -1.13 10.35
C ALA A 150 -6.87 -0.70 11.32
N ALA A 151 -6.53 -0.29 12.55
CA ALA A 151 -7.49 0.20 13.53
C ALA A 151 -8.17 1.51 13.06
N GLU A 152 -7.40 2.46 12.54
CA GLU A 152 -7.94 3.72 12.00
C GLU A 152 -8.88 3.46 10.82
N LYS A 153 -8.51 2.57 9.90
CA LYS A 153 -9.38 2.17 8.79
C LYS A 153 -10.68 1.53 9.28
N ALA A 154 -10.63 0.63 10.27
CA ALA A 154 -11.82 0.00 10.83
C ALA A 154 -12.76 1.04 11.47
N THR A 155 -12.21 2.05 12.16
CA THR A 155 -13.04 3.13 12.73
C THR A 155 -13.67 4.02 11.65
N ALA A 156 -12.94 4.32 10.57
CA ALA A 156 -13.45 5.10 9.45
C ALA A 156 -14.55 4.34 8.69
N ASP A 157 -14.35 3.05 8.41
CA ASP A 157 -15.33 2.20 7.74
C ASP A 157 -16.62 2.09 8.59
N LYS A 158 -16.50 1.95 9.92
CA LYS A 158 -17.67 1.95 10.82
C LYS A 158 -18.40 3.29 10.81
N ALA A 159 -17.68 4.42 10.87
CA ALA A 159 -18.30 5.74 10.82
C ALA A 159 -19.03 5.99 9.49
N ALA A 160 -18.46 5.55 8.37
CA ALA A 160 -19.10 5.65 7.06
C ALA A 160 -20.38 4.78 6.98
N ALA A 161 -20.35 3.57 7.53
CA ALA A 161 -21.52 2.69 7.59
C ALA A 161 -22.64 3.28 8.47
N ASP A 162 -22.30 3.83 9.64
CA ASP A 162 -23.27 4.46 10.55
C ASP A 162 -23.92 5.70 9.90
N GLN A 163 -23.15 6.52 9.16
CA GLN A 163 -23.67 7.67 8.41
C GLN A 163 -24.60 7.24 7.27
N ALA A 164 -24.24 6.19 6.52
CA ALA A 164 -25.08 5.66 5.45
C ALA A 164 -26.41 5.11 5.98
N ALA A 165 -26.38 4.42 7.12
CA ALA A 165 -27.58 3.92 7.79
C ALA A 165 -28.49 5.07 8.27
N ALA A 166 -27.90 6.12 8.88
CA ALA A 166 -28.64 7.31 9.31
C ALA A 166 -29.28 8.06 8.13
N ALA A 167 -28.55 8.23 7.02
CA ALA A 167 -29.06 8.86 5.81
C ALA A 167 -30.23 8.07 5.21
N LYS A 168 -30.14 6.73 5.16
CA LYS A 168 -31.23 5.88 4.70
C LYS A 168 -32.47 6.00 5.60
N ALA A 169 -32.29 5.98 6.92
CA ALA A 169 -33.40 6.14 7.85
C ALA A 169 -34.11 7.50 7.70
N ALA A 170 -33.33 8.58 7.51
CA ALA A 170 -33.88 9.91 7.26
C ALA A 170 -34.65 9.99 5.94
N ALA A 171 -34.15 9.36 4.87
CA ALA A 171 -34.83 9.29 3.58
C ALA A 171 -36.14 8.48 3.66
N ASP A 172 -36.12 7.33 4.34
CA ASP A 172 -37.31 6.48 4.54
C ASP A 172 -38.38 7.23 5.35
N GLN A 173 -37.98 8.00 6.38
CA GLN A 173 -38.88 8.84 7.17
C GLN A 173 -39.50 9.96 6.33
N ALA A 174 -38.69 10.70 5.57
CA ALA A 174 -39.17 11.76 4.70
C ALA A 174 -40.17 11.25 3.64
N ALA A 175 -39.93 10.05 3.09
CA ALA A 175 -40.86 9.42 2.15
C ALA A 175 -42.20 9.05 2.81
N ARG A 176 -42.19 8.56 4.06
CA ARG A 176 -43.41 8.27 4.82
C ARG A 176 -44.20 9.54 5.15
N ASP A 177 -43.51 10.58 5.59
CA ASP A 177 -44.14 11.86 5.93
C ASP A 177 -44.78 12.50 4.68
N ALA A 178 -44.10 12.44 3.52
CA ALA A 178 -44.65 12.88 2.25
C ALA A 178 -45.88 12.07 1.81
N ALA A 179 -45.84 10.74 1.96
CA ALA A 179 -46.99 9.87 1.65
C ALA A 179 -48.19 10.14 2.57
N ALA A 180 -47.96 10.34 3.87
CA ALA A 180 -49.00 10.69 4.83
C ALA A 180 -49.65 12.04 4.49
N LYS A 181 -48.84 13.05 4.14
CA LYS A 181 -49.36 14.35 3.69
C LYS A 181 -50.20 14.21 2.41
N ALA A 182 -49.71 13.47 1.42
CA ALA A 182 -50.45 13.25 0.17
C ALA A 182 -51.79 12.55 0.40
N ALA A 183 -51.84 11.55 1.30
CA ALA A 183 -53.08 10.87 1.68
C ALA A 183 -54.07 11.83 2.36
N ALA A 184 -53.60 12.70 3.26
CA ALA A 184 -54.45 13.71 3.90
C ALA A 184 -54.99 14.73 2.89
N ASP A 185 -54.16 15.21 1.96
CA ASP A 185 -54.58 16.12 0.91
C ASP A 185 -55.62 15.48 -0.02
N GLN A 186 -55.46 14.20 -0.37
CA GLN A 186 -56.44 13.45 -1.16
C GLN A 186 -57.77 13.26 -0.40
N ALA A 187 -57.73 12.94 0.89
CA ALA A 187 -58.94 12.82 1.71
C ALA A 187 -59.69 14.16 1.79
N ALA A 188 -58.98 15.28 1.96
CA ALA A 188 -59.58 16.61 1.96
C ALA A 188 -60.21 16.96 0.59
N GLN A 189 -59.54 16.64 -0.51
CA GLN A 189 -60.09 16.84 -1.86
C GLN A 189 -61.31 15.96 -2.14
N GLN A 190 -61.34 14.72 -1.65
CA GLN A 190 -62.51 13.84 -1.77
C GLN A 190 -63.69 14.36 -0.93
N ALA A 191 -63.44 14.86 0.28
CA ALA A 191 -64.48 15.50 1.10
C ALA A 191 -65.05 16.76 0.42
N ALA A 192 -64.22 17.55 -0.27
CA ALA A 192 -64.66 18.72 -1.01
C ALA A 192 -65.39 18.38 -2.33
N LYS A 193 -65.11 17.21 -2.93
CA LYS A 193 -65.77 16.71 -4.14
C LYS A 193 -66.99 15.84 -3.87
N ALA A 194 -67.27 15.48 -2.60
CA ALA A 194 -68.52 14.84 -2.24
C ALA A 194 -69.65 15.72 -2.77
N PRO A 195 -70.53 15.20 -3.65
CA PRO A 195 -71.62 16.00 -4.17
C PRO A 195 -72.35 16.56 -2.97
N ALA A 196 -72.62 17.87 -2.96
CA ALA A 196 -73.54 18.45 -1.99
C ALA A 196 -74.72 17.50 -1.96
N VAL A 197 -74.94 16.84 -0.82
CA VAL A 197 -76.10 15.98 -0.65
C VAL A 197 -77.23 16.93 -0.95
N THR A 198 -77.79 16.80 -2.17
CA THR A 198 -79.02 17.45 -2.51
C THR A 198 -79.97 16.74 -1.59
N VAL A 199 -80.15 17.30 -0.40
CA VAL A 199 -81.26 16.97 0.47
C VAL A 199 -82.42 16.97 -0.50
N PRO A 200 -83.01 15.80 -0.85
CA PRO A 200 -84.17 15.84 -1.70
C PRO A 200 -85.11 16.78 -0.97
N ASN A 201 -85.62 17.78 -1.67
CA ASN A 201 -86.65 18.66 -1.15
C ASN A 201 -87.92 17.80 -0.94
N VAL A 202 -87.85 16.88 0.02
CA VAL A 202 -89.01 16.30 0.67
C VAL A 202 -89.45 17.41 1.59
N GLY A 203 -90.54 18.07 1.20
CA GLY A 203 -91.07 19.25 1.87
C GLY A 203 -90.91 19.11 3.37
N GLY A 204 -90.17 20.05 3.96
CA GLY A 204 -89.73 19.98 5.35
C GLY A 204 -90.87 19.56 6.27
N ALA A 205 -90.53 18.71 7.25
CA ALA A 205 -91.41 18.30 8.32
C ALA A 205 -92.31 19.48 8.75
N ILE A 206 -93.63 19.32 8.62
CA ILE A 206 -94.57 20.36 9.02
C ILE A 206 -94.59 20.36 10.55
N ILE A 207 -93.96 21.36 11.15
CA ILE A 207 -93.94 21.55 12.60
C ILE A 207 -95.22 22.28 12.99
N CYS A 208 -95.99 21.70 13.89
CA CYS A 208 -97.19 22.32 14.44
C CYS A 208 -96.84 23.31 15.56
N SER A 209 -97.75 24.22 15.88
CA SER A 209 -97.50 25.25 16.91
C SER A 209 -97.24 24.70 18.32
N ASP A 210 -97.58 23.45 18.59
CA ASP A 210 -97.29 22.75 19.84
C ASP A 210 -95.95 21.96 19.81
N GLY A 211 -95.18 22.08 18.73
CA GLY A 211 -93.91 21.38 18.53
C GLY A 211 -94.05 19.96 17.97
N TYR A 212 -95.27 19.49 17.71
CA TYR A 212 -95.49 18.18 17.09
C TYR A 212 -95.00 18.18 15.63
N VAL A 213 -94.18 17.19 15.29
CA VAL A 213 -93.68 16.99 13.93
C VAL A 213 -94.67 16.12 13.16
N TRP A 214 -95.35 16.72 12.18
CA TRP A 214 -96.31 16.00 11.35
C TRP A 214 -95.57 15.02 10.42
N PRO A 215 -95.89 13.71 10.46
CA PRO A 215 -95.13 12.68 9.76
C PRO A 215 -95.41 12.60 8.25
N SER A 216 -96.34 13.42 7.74
CA SER A 216 -96.71 13.46 6.31
C SER A 216 -96.22 14.72 5.62
N THR A 217 -95.98 14.63 4.32
CA THR A 217 -95.51 15.74 3.47
C THR A 217 -96.66 16.59 2.88
N THR A 218 -97.93 16.22 3.10
CA THR A 218 -99.10 16.92 2.55
C THR A 218 -99.66 17.94 3.55
N ARG A 219 -99.80 19.21 3.14
CA ARG A 219 -100.32 20.31 3.99
C ARG A 219 -101.83 20.27 4.24
N GLN A 220 -102.60 19.55 3.43
CA GLN A 220 -104.05 19.46 3.60
C GLN A 220 -104.40 18.69 4.89
N GLY A 221 -104.93 19.42 5.87
CA GLY A 221 -105.30 18.89 7.18
C GLY A 221 -104.17 18.85 8.21
N ALA A 222 -102.93 19.20 7.84
CA ALA A 222 -101.79 19.17 8.75
C ALA A 222 -101.98 20.15 9.91
N CYS A 223 -101.64 19.72 11.13
CA CYS A 223 -101.73 20.52 12.35
C CYS A 223 -103.13 21.05 12.72
N SER A 224 -104.20 20.58 12.06
CA SER A 224 -105.58 21.06 12.33
C SER A 224 -106.04 20.78 13.77
N LYS A 225 -105.49 19.74 14.41
CA LYS A 225 -105.71 19.43 15.84
C LYS A 225 -104.61 19.96 16.77
N HIS A 226 -103.55 20.55 16.21
CA HIS A 226 -102.33 20.96 16.91
C HIS A 226 -102.12 22.49 16.83
N GLY A 227 -103.21 23.26 16.74
CA GLY A 227 -103.18 24.73 16.74
C GLY A 227 -102.71 25.38 15.43
N GLY A 228 -102.56 24.60 14.36
CA GLY A 228 -102.05 25.08 13.07
C GLY A 228 -100.55 24.88 12.90
N ILE A 229 -100.07 25.19 11.70
CA ILE A 229 -98.64 25.06 11.35
C ILE A 229 -97.88 26.21 12.00
N ALA A 230 -96.76 25.90 12.67
CA ALA A 230 -95.87 26.91 13.24
C ALA A 230 -95.39 27.86 12.12
N LYS A 231 -95.47 29.17 12.38
CA LYS A 231 -94.99 30.20 11.45
C LYS A 231 -93.48 30.33 11.47
#